data_AF-A0A353W2K0-F1
#
_entry.id   AF-A0A353W2K0-F1
#
_cell.length_a   1.000
_cell.length_b   1.000
_cell.length_c   1.000
_cell.angle_alpha   90.00
_cell.angle_beta   90.00
_cell.angle_gamma   90.00
#
_symmetry.space_group_name_H-M   'P 1'
#
loop_
_entity.id
_entity.type
_entity.pdbx_description
1 polymer ?
#
loop_
_entity_poly.entity_id
_entity_poly.type
_entity_poly.pdbx_seq_one_letter_code
_entity_poly.pdbx_strand_id
1 'polypeptide(L)'
;MESVFYSKGKRVLKHILNLYRQSLLYKSFGMMFSTIGSLMINSVIVGWLSSNDQLKNSLENRKLFSFKSEASKSFIRNFLAGSRFLTIFSDKSVLFPLIFLNVFLYPFTPTAIGIIFSTGLCALMLINATIHQNFRKKSRLIVFTTLIFLAYLLLSLFFNDIRSDGVLIFITYTSILLFTAFITVTINDDKNAMILIHMIASTVLAVSLYGLYQVYAGAPVDPSWLDESLTGNVIRIYSVFGNPNVFGEFLTLTLPIVFAGLNLNRNKIIRIVYGITFLLGMFNVLLTFSRGSMLALLIVMVLIVVFKDRKYLPLLVLMLLVSPLILPSSIIERILTIFQGGDTSTSYRVSIYMASYDMLKEHVFTGVGLGNFKVLYNAYAYTSAKSFHAHNTILMIWIELGFMGLLAWIYMMFVWIREIFSSQKIDSTWSYYAFAAFAGVMGCTLQGMVDHIWHNYDILFFYFLMVALGFIVSNIAKGQTNDEK
;
A
#
# COMPACT_ATOMS: atom_id res chain seq x y z
N MET A 1 45.25 29.20 31.63
CA MET A 1 45.17 28.86 30.19
C MET A 1 43.78 28.42 29.75
N GLU A 2 42.99 27.74 30.59
CA GLU A 2 41.65 27.24 30.25
C GLU A 2 40.61 28.33 29.91
N SER A 3 40.64 29.50 30.56
CA SER A 3 39.70 30.60 30.28
C SER A 3 39.88 31.23 28.90
N VAL A 4 41.12 31.21 28.37
CA VAL A 4 41.45 31.73 27.04
C VAL A 4 40.99 30.76 25.95
N PHE A 5 41.19 29.45 26.16
CA PHE A 5 40.70 28.41 25.24
C PHE A 5 39.17 28.35 25.21
N TYR A 6 38.51 28.44 26.37
CA TYR A 6 37.05 28.48 26.45
C TYR A 6 36.45 29.72 25.77
N SER A 7 37.05 30.90 25.98
CA SER A 7 36.57 32.14 25.36
C SER A 7 36.83 32.19 23.84
N LYS A 8 37.94 31.62 23.36
CA LYS A 8 38.22 31.47 21.92
C LYS A 8 37.29 30.43 21.29
N GLY A 9 37.09 29.27 21.93
CA GLY A 9 36.17 28.22 21.48
C GLY A 9 34.74 28.71 21.37
N LYS A 10 34.24 29.46 22.37
CA LYS A 10 32.91 30.08 22.34
C LYS A 10 32.78 31.11 21.22
N ARG A 11 33.84 31.86 20.91
CA ARG A 11 33.86 32.82 19.79
C ARG A 11 33.76 32.11 18.43
N VAL A 12 34.52 31.03 18.26
CA VAL A 12 34.48 30.20 17.04
C VAL A 12 33.11 29.56 16.85
N LEU A 13 32.53 28.97 17.90
CA LEU A 13 31.18 28.38 17.88
C LEU A 13 30.11 29.42 17.53
N LYS A 14 30.21 30.63 18.10
CA LYS A 14 29.29 31.73 17.79
C LYS A 14 29.42 32.18 16.34
N HIS A 15 30.64 32.16 15.79
CA HIS A 15 30.89 32.49 14.39
C HIS A 15 30.34 31.41 13.43
N ILE A 16 30.56 30.13 13.74
CA ILE A 16 30.00 28.99 12.99
C ILE A 16 28.47 29.01 13.04
N LEU A 17 27.87 29.26 14.21
CA LEU A 17 26.43 29.42 14.34
C LEU A 17 25.90 30.61 13.53
N ASN A 18 26.66 31.70 13.43
CA ASN A 18 26.27 32.85 12.61
C ASN A 18 26.35 32.53 11.11
N LEU A 19 27.41 31.85 10.67
CA LEU A 19 27.57 31.37 9.30
C LEU A 19 26.47 30.36 8.93
N TYR A 20 26.15 29.43 9.84
CA TYR A 20 25.03 28.51 9.66
C TYR A 20 23.71 29.27 9.55
N ARG A 21 23.41 30.22 10.44
CA ARG A 21 22.20 31.06 10.38
C ARG A 21 22.10 31.91 9.11
N GLN A 22 23.23 32.27 8.51
CA GLN A 22 23.28 33.03 7.25
C GLN A 22 23.27 32.12 6.01
N SER A 23 23.52 30.81 6.17
CA SER A 23 23.58 29.85 5.08
C SER A 23 22.25 29.70 4.34
N LEU A 24 22.35 29.38 3.06
CA LEU A 24 21.21 28.97 2.23
C LEU A 24 20.46 27.79 2.84
N LEU A 25 21.15 26.87 3.51
CA LEU A 25 20.55 25.73 4.20
C LEU A 25 19.67 26.18 5.37
N TYR A 26 20.17 26.99 6.30
CA TYR A 26 19.35 27.47 7.43
C TYR A 26 18.18 28.33 6.97
N LYS A 27 18.38 29.19 5.96
CA LYS A 27 17.29 29.98 5.37
C LYS A 27 16.26 29.07 4.71
N SER A 28 16.68 28.03 3.98
CA SER A 28 15.78 27.06 3.34
C SER A 28 15.03 26.22 4.37
N PHE A 29 15.70 25.71 5.40
CA PHE A 29 15.07 24.94 6.48
C PHE A 29 14.15 25.81 7.34
N GLY A 30 14.59 26.99 7.77
CA GLY A 30 13.78 27.92 8.55
C GLY A 30 12.53 28.36 7.78
N MET A 31 12.67 28.62 6.48
CA MET A 31 11.54 28.97 5.61
C MET A 31 10.63 27.76 5.34
N MET A 32 11.18 26.55 5.18
CA MET A 32 10.42 25.30 5.04
C MET A 32 9.63 24.98 6.31
N PHE A 33 10.25 25.03 7.49
CA PHE A 33 9.58 24.79 8.78
C PHE A 33 8.57 25.89 9.12
N SER A 34 8.85 27.16 8.78
CA SER A 34 7.88 28.25 8.84
C SER A 34 6.68 28.00 7.93
N THR A 35 6.93 27.53 6.69
CA THR A 35 5.88 27.21 5.73
C THR A 35 5.06 26.01 6.19
N ILE A 36 5.69 24.91 6.61
CA ILE A 36 5.01 23.74 7.17
C ILE A 36 4.26 24.11 8.45
N GLY A 37 4.86 24.89 9.35
CA GLY A 37 4.24 25.36 10.60
C GLY A 37 3.01 26.23 10.34
N SER A 38 3.11 27.18 9.42
CA SER A 38 1.96 28.01 9.01
C SER A 38 0.88 27.19 8.28
N LEU A 39 1.28 26.19 7.50
CA LEU A 39 0.36 25.24 6.85
C LEU A 39 -0.38 24.37 7.86
N MET A 40 0.31 23.91 8.91
CA MET A 40 -0.24 23.11 10.01
C MET A 40 -1.17 23.94 10.91
N ILE A 41 -0.76 25.14 11.33
CA ILE A 41 -1.57 26.05 12.16
C ILE A 41 -2.87 26.45 11.45
N ASN A 42 -2.80 26.66 10.14
CA ASN A 42 -3.98 27.00 9.33
C ASN A 42 -4.69 25.77 8.74
N SER A 43 -4.23 24.57 9.04
CA SER A 43 -4.85 23.33 8.58
C SER A 43 -6.14 23.06 9.34
N VAL A 44 -6.98 22.23 8.72
CA VAL A 44 -8.20 21.70 9.35
C VAL A 44 -7.87 20.84 10.58
N ILE A 45 -6.65 20.29 10.67
CA ILE A 45 -6.19 19.41 11.76
C ILE A 45 -6.16 20.18 13.09
N VAL A 46 -5.57 21.38 13.10
CA VAL A 46 -5.53 22.23 14.30
C VAL A 46 -6.92 22.78 14.64
N GLY A 47 -7.75 23.08 13.65
CA GLY A 47 -9.14 23.51 13.86
C GLY A 47 -10.03 22.43 14.50
N TRP A 48 -9.79 21.15 14.18
CA TRP A 48 -10.52 20.02 14.77
C TRP A 48 -10.06 19.68 16.20
N LEU A 49 -8.75 19.83 16.48
CA LEU A 49 -8.16 19.60 17.81
C LEU A 49 -8.34 20.77 18.79
N SER A 50 -8.78 21.93 18.32
CA SER A 50 -8.95 23.15 19.11
C SER A 50 -10.31 23.17 19.83
N SER A 51 -10.33 23.45 21.14
CA SER A 51 -11.54 23.68 21.93
C SER A 51 -12.25 25.01 21.66
N ASN A 52 -11.72 25.84 20.76
CA ASN A 52 -12.21 27.18 20.50
C ASN A 52 -13.38 27.17 19.50
N ASP A 53 -14.57 27.56 19.95
CA ASP A 53 -15.81 27.52 19.15
C ASP A 53 -15.80 28.48 17.95
N GLN A 54 -15.00 29.55 17.99
CA GLN A 54 -14.76 30.40 16.81
C GLN A 54 -13.95 29.67 15.71
N LEU A 55 -13.06 28.74 16.08
CA LEU A 55 -12.31 27.92 15.13
C LEU A 55 -13.19 26.82 14.53
N LYS A 56 -14.09 26.22 15.32
CA LYS A 56 -15.10 25.23 14.88
C LYS A 56 -16.15 25.81 13.93
N ASN A 57 -16.70 27.00 14.19
CA ASN A 57 -17.72 27.58 13.31
C ASN A 57 -17.16 28.08 11.95
N SER A 58 -15.84 28.12 11.78
CA SER A 58 -15.18 28.48 10.51
C SER A 58 -14.89 27.30 9.57
N LEU A 59 -15.38 26.09 9.90
CA LEU A 59 -15.08 24.84 9.19
C LEU A 59 -15.56 24.81 7.73
N GLU A 60 -16.57 25.60 7.37
CA GLU A 60 -17.14 25.55 6.02
C GLU A 60 -16.19 26.06 4.92
N ASN A 61 -15.19 26.89 5.27
CA ASN A 61 -14.33 27.59 4.30
C ASN A 61 -12.82 27.30 4.38
N ARG A 62 -12.34 26.39 5.25
CA ARG A 62 -10.89 26.09 5.35
C ARG A 62 -10.46 24.94 4.42
N LYS A 63 -9.34 25.15 3.70
CA LYS A 63 -8.64 24.15 2.87
C LYS A 63 -7.72 23.28 3.74
N LEU A 64 -7.46 22.01 3.37
CA LEU A 64 -6.57 21.10 4.13
C LEU A 64 -5.20 21.75 4.37
N PHE A 65 -4.72 22.45 3.34
CA PHE A 65 -3.65 23.44 3.39
C PHE A 65 -4.22 24.79 2.97
N SER A 66 -4.32 25.72 3.92
CA SER A 66 -4.71 27.10 3.67
C SER A 66 -3.44 27.91 3.43
N PHE A 67 -2.96 27.96 2.18
CA PHE A 67 -2.00 28.97 1.75
C PHE A 67 -2.70 30.34 1.78
N LYS A 68 -2.92 30.92 2.96
CA LYS A 68 -3.54 32.24 3.12
C LYS A 68 -2.53 33.37 2.93
N SER A 69 -1.25 33.09 3.16
CA SER A 69 -0.18 34.04 2.91
C SER A 69 0.07 34.17 1.40
N GLU A 70 -0.20 35.34 0.84
CA GLU A 70 0.18 35.73 -0.52
C GLU A 70 1.67 35.47 -0.78
N ALA A 71 2.52 35.59 0.24
CA ALA A 71 3.94 35.28 0.17
C ALA A 71 4.22 33.78 -0.06
N SER A 72 3.46 32.87 0.57
CA SER A 72 3.61 31.42 0.35
C SER A 72 3.18 30.99 -1.07
N LYS A 73 2.12 31.62 -1.61
CA LYS A 73 1.70 31.41 -3.01
C LYS A 73 2.69 32.01 -4.00
N SER A 74 3.17 33.22 -3.73
CA SER A 74 4.18 33.91 -4.54
C SER A 74 5.49 33.14 -4.57
N PHE A 75 5.93 32.59 -3.43
CA PHE A 75 7.13 31.75 -3.37
C PHE A 75 7.01 30.50 -4.21
N ILE A 76 5.93 29.72 -4.07
CA ILE A 76 5.73 28.51 -4.88
C ILE A 76 5.63 28.88 -6.35
N ARG A 77 4.88 29.94 -6.70
CA ARG A 77 4.77 30.41 -8.09
C ARG A 77 6.12 30.87 -8.66
N ASN A 78 6.96 31.55 -7.87
CA ASN A 78 8.27 32.04 -8.30
C ASN A 78 9.31 30.90 -8.36
N PHE A 79 9.25 29.95 -7.43
CA PHE A 79 10.08 28.74 -7.44
C PHE A 79 9.77 27.86 -8.65
N LEU A 80 8.48 27.70 -8.98
CA LEU A 80 8.02 26.97 -10.16
C LEU A 80 8.32 27.72 -11.46
N ALA A 81 8.06 29.03 -11.51
CA ALA A 81 8.40 29.86 -12.67
C ALA A 81 9.92 29.91 -12.91
N GLY A 82 10.73 29.79 -11.86
CA GLY A 82 12.17 29.66 -11.94
C GLY A 82 12.67 28.31 -12.46
N SER A 83 11.82 27.28 -12.51
CA SER A 83 12.18 25.93 -12.98
C SER A 83 11.23 25.45 -14.08
N ARG A 84 11.70 25.52 -15.33
CA ARG A 84 11.01 24.94 -16.50
C ARG A 84 10.71 23.45 -16.29
N PHE A 85 11.61 22.72 -15.63
CA PHE A 85 11.43 21.32 -15.30
C PHE A 85 10.17 21.09 -14.44
N LEU A 86 10.06 21.76 -13.28
CA LEU A 86 8.91 21.55 -12.39
C LEU A 86 7.59 21.98 -13.04
N THR A 87 7.61 23.03 -13.87
CA THR A 87 6.43 23.47 -14.60
C THR A 87 5.95 22.42 -15.61
N ILE A 88 6.86 21.84 -16.40
CA ILE A 88 6.52 20.82 -17.40
C ILE A 88 6.05 19.51 -16.72
N PHE A 89 6.79 19.03 -15.72
CA PHE A 89 6.52 17.73 -15.10
C PHE A 89 5.34 17.74 -14.13
N SER A 90 4.93 18.91 -13.64
CA SER A 90 3.70 19.04 -12.84
C SER A 90 2.45 19.26 -13.70
N ASP A 91 2.60 19.47 -15.01
CA ASP A 91 1.45 19.55 -15.92
C ASP A 91 0.75 18.19 -16.03
N LYS A 92 -0.59 18.18 -16.04
CA LYS A 92 -1.38 16.95 -16.07
C LYS A 92 -1.07 16.06 -17.28
N SER A 93 -0.74 16.66 -18.43
CA SER A 93 -0.43 15.92 -19.66
C SER A 93 0.83 15.05 -19.53
N VAL A 94 1.77 15.44 -18.66
CA VAL A 94 3.00 14.70 -18.38
C VAL A 94 2.87 13.87 -17.11
N LEU A 95 2.29 14.45 -16.06
CA LEU A 95 2.16 13.83 -14.75
C LEU A 95 1.35 12.53 -14.77
N PHE A 96 0.21 12.49 -15.47
CA PHE A 96 -0.62 11.29 -15.53
C PHE A 96 0.09 10.11 -16.20
N PRO A 97 0.67 10.24 -17.41
CA PRO A 97 1.49 9.19 -18.00
C PRO A 97 2.58 8.66 -17.07
N LEU A 98 3.28 9.53 -16.32
CA LEU A 98 4.31 9.09 -15.39
C LEU A 98 3.76 8.31 -14.19
N ILE A 99 2.61 8.70 -13.65
CA ILE A 99 1.90 7.96 -12.59
C ILE A 99 1.54 6.56 -13.11
N PHE A 100 0.93 6.47 -14.30
CA PHE A 100 0.51 5.23 -14.92
C PHE A 100 1.69 4.32 -15.26
N LEU A 101 2.78 4.91 -15.76
CA LEU A 101 4.02 4.19 -16.04
C LEU A 101 4.65 3.65 -14.76
N ASN A 102 4.65 4.41 -13.65
CA ASN A 102 5.12 3.94 -12.36
C ASN A 102 4.34 2.69 -11.91
N VAL A 103 3.00 2.73 -11.98
CA VAL A 103 2.15 1.60 -11.60
C VAL A 103 2.47 0.36 -12.42
N PHE A 104 2.72 0.50 -13.72
CA PHE A 104 3.08 -0.63 -14.57
C PHE A 104 4.48 -1.18 -14.27
N LEU A 105 5.46 -0.29 -14.19
CA LEU A 105 6.86 -0.67 -14.05
C LEU A 105 7.24 -1.07 -12.63
N TYR A 106 6.45 -0.75 -11.60
CA TYR A 106 6.82 -0.95 -10.20
C TYR A 106 7.38 -2.35 -9.92
N PRO A 107 6.70 -3.47 -10.28
CA PRO A 107 7.20 -4.83 -10.01
C PRO A 107 8.40 -5.24 -10.86
N PHE A 108 8.69 -4.51 -11.94
CA PHE A 108 9.79 -4.79 -12.85
C PHE A 108 11.06 -3.98 -12.51
N THR A 109 10.96 -3.06 -11.56
CA THR A 109 12.05 -2.19 -11.15
C THR A 109 12.55 -2.57 -9.76
N PRO A 110 13.85 -2.45 -9.49
CA PRO A 110 14.36 -2.55 -8.13
C PRO A 110 13.58 -1.61 -7.20
N THR A 111 13.22 -2.10 -6.02
CA THR A 111 12.39 -1.36 -5.05
C THR A 111 12.89 0.06 -4.80
N ALA A 112 14.21 0.25 -4.65
CA ALA A 112 14.79 1.57 -4.42
C ALA A 112 14.45 2.58 -5.53
N ILE A 113 14.46 2.14 -6.79
CA ILE A 113 14.09 2.97 -7.94
C ILE A 113 12.59 3.27 -7.90
N GLY A 114 11.75 2.27 -7.63
CA GLY A 114 10.30 2.45 -7.48
C GLY A 114 9.93 3.44 -6.38
N ILE A 115 10.63 3.40 -5.24
CA ILE A 115 10.46 4.35 -4.13
C ILE A 115 10.88 5.76 -4.53
N ILE A 116 12.06 5.92 -5.13
CA ILE A 116 12.56 7.23 -5.58
C ILE A 116 11.56 7.85 -6.57
N PHE A 117 11.10 7.07 -7.53
CA PHE A 117 10.16 7.54 -8.54
C PHE A 117 8.79 7.88 -7.93
N SER A 118 8.26 7.03 -7.05
CA SER A 118 7.01 7.29 -6.32
C SER A 118 7.09 8.55 -5.44
N THR A 119 8.24 8.78 -4.80
CA THR A 119 8.50 9.98 -3.98
C THR A 119 8.56 11.23 -4.86
N GLY A 120 9.24 11.16 -6.01
CA GLY A 120 9.29 12.24 -6.99
C GLY A 120 7.89 12.59 -7.54
N LEU A 121 7.10 11.58 -7.88
CA LEU A 121 5.71 11.76 -8.32
C LEU A 121 4.82 12.34 -7.23
N CYS A 122 5.01 11.92 -5.97
CA CYS A 122 4.34 12.51 -4.82
C CYS A 122 4.61 14.01 -4.72
N ALA A 123 5.86 14.44 -4.86
CA ALA A 123 6.22 15.85 -4.88
C ALA A 123 5.57 16.61 -6.06
N LEU A 124 5.57 16.04 -7.27
CA LEU A 124 4.92 16.63 -8.44
C LEU A 124 3.40 16.74 -8.29
N MET A 125 2.74 15.73 -7.70
CA MET A 125 1.31 15.77 -7.38
C MET A 125 0.98 16.85 -6.36
N LEU A 126 1.80 17.00 -5.31
CA LEU A 126 1.63 18.06 -4.32
C LEU A 126 1.77 19.46 -4.96
N ILE A 127 2.76 19.62 -5.84
CA ILE A 127 2.94 20.85 -6.63
C ILE A 127 1.70 21.11 -7.49
N ASN A 128 1.24 20.14 -8.28
CA ASN A 128 0.05 20.27 -9.13
C ASN A 128 -1.19 20.66 -8.31
N ALA A 129 -1.44 19.96 -7.19
CA ALA A 129 -2.56 20.23 -6.30
C ALA A 129 -2.51 21.66 -5.72
N THR A 130 -1.31 22.17 -5.45
CA THR A 130 -1.09 23.52 -4.94
C THR A 130 -1.32 24.59 -6.00
N ILE A 131 -0.77 24.41 -7.21
CA ILE A 131 -0.93 25.36 -8.34
C ILE A 131 -2.41 25.54 -8.67
N HIS A 132 -3.12 24.42 -8.87
CA HIS A 132 -4.51 24.44 -9.33
C HIS A 132 -5.52 24.55 -8.18
N GLN A 133 -5.05 24.69 -6.94
CA GLN A 133 -5.87 24.73 -5.72
C GLN A 133 -6.89 23.58 -5.61
N ASN A 134 -6.56 22.41 -6.15
CA ASN A 134 -7.45 21.25 -6.29
C ASN A 134 -7.62 20.44 -5.01
N PHE A 135 -7.36 21.01 -3.84
CA PHE A 135 -7.60 20.36 -2.53
C PHE A 135 -9.10 20.27 -2.22
N ARG A 136 -9.79 19.32 -2.87
CA ARG A 136 -11.23 19.08 -2.67
C ARG A 136 -11.50 18.48 -1.29
N LYS A 137 -12.71 18.72 -0.77
CA LYS A 137 -13.14 18.34 0.60
C LYS A 137 -13.20 16.81 0.82
N LYS A 138 -13.46 16.02 -0.23
CA LYS A 138 -13.72 14.57 -0.10
C LYS A 138 -12.47 13.74 0.20
N SER A 139 -11.31 14.02 -0.40
CA SER A 139 -10.05 13.28 -0.15
C SER A 139 -9.32 13.62 1.16
N ARG A 140 -9.93 14.43 2.03
CA ARG A 140 -9.28 14.88 3.28
C ARG A 140 -9.20 13.78 4.32
N LEU A 141 -10.22 12.92 4.38
CA LEU A 141 -10.33 11.91 5.41
C LEU A 141 -9.27 10.82 5.24
N ILE A 142 -9.04 10.34 4.01
CA ILE A 142 -8.01 9.34 3.73
C ILE A 142 -6.60 9.88 4.00
N VAL A 143 -6.31 11.11 3.52
CA VAL A 143 -5.02 11.78 3.79
C VAL A 143 -4.81 11.92 5.29
N PHE A 144 -5.85 12.33 6.03
CA PHE A 144 -5.77 12.48 7.48
C PHE A 144 -5.50 11.16 8.20
N THR A 145 -6.23 10.08 7.86
CA THR A 145 -5.98 8.76 8.45
C THR A 145 -4.60 8.21 8.11
N THR A 146 -4.12 8.46 6.89
CA THR A 146 -2.76 8.12 6.47
C THR A 146 -1.72 8.88 7.28
N LEU A 147 -1.90 10.18 7.51
CA LEU A 147 -0.99 10.99 8.33
C LEU A 147 -0.97 10.54 9.79
N ILE A 148 -2.10 10.13 10.36
CA ILE A 148 -2.14 9.52 11.70
C ILE A 148 -1.32 8.24 11.73
N PHE A 149 -1.52 7.34 10.75
CA PHE A 149 -0.76 6.10 10.69
C PHE A 149 0.75 6.35 10.51
N LEU A 150 1.13 7.32 9.67
CA LEU A 150 2.52 7.77 9.51
C LEU A 150 3.11 8.35 10.80
N ALA A 151 2.32 9.08 11.58
CA ALA A 151 2.78 9.61 12.88
C ALA A 151 3.10 8.47 13.85
N TYR A 152 2.33 7.38 13.84
CA TYR A 152 2.64 6.20 14.65
C TYR A 152 3.84 5.40 14.12
N LEU A 153 4.01 5.29 12.80
CA LEU A 153 5.23 4.73 12.22
C LEU A 153 6.47 5.52 12.67
N LEU A 154 6.41 6.86 12.65
CA LEU A 154 7.48 7.72 13.15
C LEU A 154 7.70 7.55 14.66
N LEU A 155 6.61 7.52 15.45
CA LEU A 155 6.68 7.33 16.90
C LEU A 155 7.32 5.99 17.27
N SER A 156 7.02 4.93 16.51
CA SER A 156 7.60 3.60 16.76
C SER A 156 9.13 3.58 16.65
N LEU A 157 9.74 4.48 15.86
CA LEU A 157 11.20 4.57 15.75
C LEU A 157 11.88 4.98 17.05
N PHE A 158 11.18 5.61 17.99
CA PHE A 158 11.74 5.95 19.30
C PHE A 158 11.88 4.73 20.21
N PHE A 159 11.20 3.63 19.90
CA PHE A 159 11.30 2.36 20.61
C PHE A 159 12.29 1.39 19.94
N ASN A 160 13.06 1.86 18.93
CA ASN A 160 14.09 1.06 18.31
C ASN A 160 15.34 0.98 19.20
N ASP A 161 15.41 -0.05 20.05
CA ASP A 161 16.52 -0.23 21.00
C ASP A 161 17.88 -0.59 20.35
N ILE A 162 17.90 -1.01 19.07
CA ILE A 162 19.09 -1.54 18.39
C ILE A 162 19.20 -0.94 16.98
N ARG A 163 20.39 -1.01 16.36
CA ARG A 163 20.73 -0.68 14.95
C ARG A 163 19.85 -1.41 13.92
N SER A 164 18.54 -1.20 13.93
CA SER A 164 17.60 -1.75 12.97
C SER A 164 17.44 -0.86 11.75
N ASP A 165 17.01 -1.47 10.64
CA ASP A 165 16.71 -0.78 9.38
C ASP A 165 15.41 0.05 9.44
N GLY A 166 14.88 0.32 10.65
CA GLY A 166 13.58 0.96 10.87
C GLY A 166 13.42 2.30 10.15
N VAL A 167 14.49 3.10 10.07
CA VAL A 167 14.46 4.38 9.32
C VAL A 167 14.25 4.16 7.82
N LEU A 168 14.88 3.14 7.23
CA LEU A 168 14.71 2.82 5.82
C LEU A 168 13.30 2.28 5.54
N ILE A 169 12.78 1.43 6.43
CA ILE A 169 11.40 0.93 6.36
C ILE A 169 10.42 2.11 6.49
N PHE A 170 10.64 3.02 7.43
CA PHE A 170 9.84 4.23 7.61
C PHE A 170 9.83 5.09 6.36
N ILE A 171 10.99 5.36 5.75
CA ILE A 171 11.09 6.14 4.50
C ILE A 171 10.29 5.44 3.39
N THR A 172 10.46 4.13 3.26
CA THR A 172 9.77 3.31 2.24
C THR A 172 8.26 3.37 2.41
N TYR A 173 7.77 3.09 3.62
CA TYR A 173 6.35 3.13 3.96
C TYR A 173 5.78 4.53 3.76
N THR A 174 6.52 5.56 4.16
CA THR A 174 6.14 6.97 3.99
C THR A 174 5.97 7.31 2.51
N SER A 175 6.94 6.96 1.67
CA SER A 175 6.87 7.21 0.24
C SER A 175 5.66 6.54 -0.43
N ILE A 176 5.36 5.29 -0.08
CA ILE A 176 4.22 4.53 -0.63
C ILE A 176 2.89 5.09 -0.14
N LEU A 177 2.78 5.34 1.17
CA LEU A 177 1.56 5.85 1.80
C LEU A 177 1.23 7.27 1.32
N LEU A 178 2.24 8.13 1.19
CA LEU A 178 2.03 9.48 0.65
C LEU A 178 1.68 9.44 -0.83
N PHE A 179 2.37 8.64 -1.65
CA PHE A 179 1.99 8.46 -3.06
C PHE A 179 0.52 8.05 -3.18
N THR A 180 0.09 7.09 -2.36
CA THR A 180 -1.30 6.62 -2.27
C THR A 180 -2.25 7.73 -1.81
N ALA A 181 -1.88 8.52 -0.80
CA ALA A 181 -2.73 9.61 -0.35
C ALA A 181 -2.90 10.67 -1.45
N PHE A 182 -1.83 11.04 -2.16
CA PHE A 182 -1.86 12.06 -3.19
C PHE A 182 -2.52 11.60 -4.50
N ILE A 183 -2.41 10.33 -4.89
CA ILE A 183 -3.08 9.85 -6.10
C ILE A 183 -4.61 9.97 -5.97
N THR A 184 -5.18 9.82 -4.77
CA THR A 184 -6.62 10.04 -4.50
C THR A 184 -7.08 11.49 -4.62
N VAL A 185 -6.15 12.44 -4.58
CA VAL A 185 -6.43 13.87 -4.78
C VAL A 185 -6.28 14.21 -6.27
N THR A 186 -5.32 13.57 -6.94
CA THR A 186 -4.95 13.84 -8.33
C THR A 186 -5.95 13.24 -9.33
N ILE A 187 -6.32 11.96 -9.18
CA ILE A 187 -7.27 11.26 -10.07
C ILE A 187 -8.69 11.46 -9.52
N ASN A 188 -9.56 12.11 -10.31
CA ASN A 188 -10.93 12.42 -9.91
C ASN A 188 -11.95 12.35 -11.05
N ASP A 189 -11.54 11.81 -12.20
CA ASP A 189 -12.36 11.67 -13.39
C ASP A 189 -12.38 10.22 -13.88
N ASP A 190 -13.48 9.88 -14.53
CA ASP A 190 -13.77 8.57 -15.10
C ASP A 190 -12.65 8.07 -16.02
N LYS A 191 -12.09 8.97 -16.84
CA LYS A 191 -11.06 8.61 -17.81
C LYS A 191 -9.78 8.15 -17.12
N ASN A 192 -9.23 8.95 -16.20
CA ASN A 192 -7.99 8.61 -15.51
C ASN A 192 -8.16 7.45 -14.53
N ALA A 193 -9.34 7.31 -13.90
CA ALA A 193 -9.65 6.13 -13.09
C ALA A 193 -9.69 4.85 -13.94
N MET A 194 -10.30 4.88 -15.13
CA MET A 194 -10.25 3.74 -16.06
C MET A 194 -8.82 3.46 -16.53
N ILE A 195 -8.01 4.47 -16.86
CA ILE A 195 -6.62 4.24 -17.26
C ILE A 195 -5.85 3.55 -16.13
N LEU A 196 -6.02 3.98 -14.87
CA LEU A 196 -5.39 3.31 -13.73
C LEU A 196 -5.78 1.82 -13.63
N ILE A 197 -7.06 1.49 -13.82
CA ILE A 197 -7.55 0.09 -13.84
C ILE A 197 -6.91 -0.70 -15.00
N HIS A 198 -6.81 -0.10 -16.18
CA HIS A 198 -6.12 -0.74 -17.32
C HIS A 198 -4.63 -0.95 -17.04
N MET A 199 -3.95 -0.02 -16.36
CA MET A 199 -2.55 -0.19 -15.99
C MET A 199 -2.37 -1.35 -15.01
N ILE A 200 -3.21 -1.44 -13.98
CA ILE A 200 -3.19 -2.57 -13.03
C ILE A 200 -3.42 -3.89 -13.78
N ALA A 201 -4.44 -3.96 -14.65
CA ALA A 201 -4.72 -5.16 -15.43
C ALA A 201 -3.58 -5.52 -16.40
N SER A 202 -2.91 -4.52 -16.99
CA SER A 202 -1.74 -4.71 -17.85
C SER A 202 -0.54 -5.23 -17.06
N THR A 203 -0.32 -4.75 -15.83
CA THR A 203 0.68 -5.31 -14.92
C THR A 203 0.38 -6.77 -14.64
N VAL A 204 -0.87 -7.11 -14.28
CA VAL A 204 -1.31 -8.50 -14.05
C VAL A 204 -1.05 -9.38 -15.25
N LEU A 205 -1.37 -8.91 -16.45
CA LEU A 205 -1.11 -9.65 -17.68
C LEU A 205 0.39 -9.91 -17.88
N ALA A 206 1.22 -8.87 -17.75
CA ALA A 206 2.66 -8.99 -17.95
C ALA A 206 3.32 -9.94 -16.95
N VAL A 207 3.00 -9.83 -15.65
CA VAL A 207 3.55 -10.75 -14.64
C VAL A 207 3.01 -12.17 -14.80
N SER A 208 1.74 -12.34 -15.20
CA SER A 208 1.16 -13.67 -15.44
C SER A 208 1.79 -14.36 -16.65
N LEU A 209 2.12 -13.61 -17.71
CA LEU A 209 2.85 -14.15 -18.86
C LEU A 209 4.28 -14.55 -18.48
N TYR A 210 4.96 -13.73 -17.68
CA TYR A 210 6.31 -14.06 -17.21
C TYR A 210 6.32 -15.27 -16.26
N GLY A 211 5.30 -15.40 -15.39
CA GLY A 211 5.09 -16.58 -14.56
C GLY A 211 4.88 -17.86 -15.38
N LEU A 212 4.16 -17.79 -16.50
CA LEU A 212 4.03 -18.96 -17.40
C LEU A 212 5.33 -19.29 -18.14
N TYR A 213 6.07 -18.27 -18.55
CA TYR A 213 7.40 -18.47 -19.11
C TYR A 213 8.32 -19.22 -18.13
N GLN A 214 8.21 -18.96 -16.82
CA GLN A 214 8.98 -19.68 -15.79
C GLN A 214 8.68 -21.19 -15.71
N VAL A 215 7.46 -21.62 -16.05
CA VAL A 215 7.14 -23.06 -16.14
C VAL A 215 7.96 -23.71 -17.26
N TYR A 216 8.01 -23.06 -18.43
CA TYR A 216 8.74 -23.56 -19.59
C TYR A 216 10.25 -23.48 -19.40
N ALA A 217 10.74 -22.37 -18.84
CA ALA A 217 12.16 -22.11 -18.66
C ALA A 217 12.80 -22.93 -17.53
N GLY A 218 12.00 -23.59 -16.67
CA GLY A 218 12.50 -24.32 -15.52
C GLY A 218 13.03 -23.38 -14.44
N ALA A 219 12.15 -22.54 -13.88
CA ALA A 219 12.56 -21.57 -12.87
C ALA A 219 13.34 -22.21 -11.70
N PRO A 220 14.45 -21.59 -11.26
CA PRO A 220 15.22 -22.11 -10.14
C PRO A 220 14.34 -22.09 -8.88
N VAL A 221 14.25 -23.26 -8.23
CA VAL A 221 13.45 -23.42 -7.02
C VAL A 221 14.36 -23.33 -5.82
N ASP A 222 14.07 -22.43 -4.90
CA ASP A 222 14.74 -22.42 -3.60
C ASP A 222 14.38 -23.71 -2.84
N PRO A 223 15.34 -24.51 -2.36
CA PRO A 223 15.07 -25.75 -1.62
C PRO A 223 14.16 -25.53 -0.40
N SER A 224 14.19 -24.34 0.22
CA SER A 224 13.31 -24.00 1.35
C SER A 224 11.83 -23.91 0.99
N TRP A 225 11.49 -23.85 -0.30
CA TRP A 225 10.12 -23.82 -0.81
C TRP A 225 9.58 -25.19 -1.19
N LEU A 226 10.45 -26.20 -1.22
CA LEU A 226 10.15 -27.57 -1.53
C LEU A 226 10.01 -28.34 -0.22
N ASP A 227 8.92 -29.09 -0.11
CA ASP A 227 8.83 -30.14 0.88
C ASP A 227 9.09 -31.42 0.09
N GLU A 228 10.34 -31.92 0.08
CA GLU A 228 10.76 -33.07 -0.76
C GLU A 228 9.83 -34.29 -0.58
N SER A 229 9.20 -34.39 0.60
CA SER A 229 8.24 -35.43 0.96
C SER A 229 6.83 -35.27 0.33
N LEU A 230 6.44 -34.06 -0.09
CA LEU A 230 5.07 -33.73 -0.54
C LEU A 230 5.02 -33.15 -1.96
N THR A 231 6.10 -32.53 -2.46
CA THR A 231 6.04 -31.75 -3.71
C THR A 231 6.72 -32.38 -4.92
N GLY A 232 7.48 -33.47 -4.79
CA GLY A 232 8.26 -34.00 -5.92
C GLY A 232 9.11 -32.92 -6.64
N ASN A 233 9.47 -33.14 -7.91
CA ASN A 233 10.16 -32.17 -8.79
C ASN A 233 9.20 -31.06 -9.33
N VAL A 234 8.33 -30.49 -8.52
CA VAL A 234 7.35 -29.49 -8.99
C VAL A 234 7.96 -28.08 -8.96
N ILE A 235 7.91 -27.40 -10.11
CA ILE A 235 8.37 -26.01 -10.27
C ILE A 235 7.30 -25.07 -9.69
N ARG A 236 7.67 -24.30 -8.65
CA ARG A 236 6.83 -23.21 -8.10
C ARG A 236 7.20 -21.90 -8.78
N ILE A 237 6.24 -21.26 -9.44
CA ILE A 237 6.48 -19.99 -10.14
C ILE A 237 6.33 -18.80 -9.19
N TYR A 238 7.11 -17.74 -9.44
CA TYR A 238 7.14 -16.53 -8.62
C TYR A 238 7.15 -15.23 -9.45
N SER A 239 7.11 -15.34 -10.77
CA SER A 239 7.23 -14.23 -11.72
C SER A 239 8.42 -13.31 -11.35
N VAL A 240 8.18 -12.00 -11.23
CA VAL A 240 9.21 -11.00 -10.93
C VAL A 240 9.40 -10.80 -9.43
N PHE A 241 8.55 -11.42 -8.60
CA PHE A 241 8.47 -11.15 -7.17
C PHE A 241 9.48 -11.93 -6.32
N GLY A 242 10.22 -12.87 -6.94
CA GLY A 242 11.25 -13.68 -6.26
C GLY A 242 10.71 -14.63 -5.18
N ASN A 243 9.40 -14.68 -4.94
CA ASN A 243 8.76 -15.59 -3.99
C ASN A 243 7.34 -15.98 -4.48
N PRO A 244 6.99 -17.28 -4.53
CA PRO A 244 5.69 -17.74 -5.02
C PRO A 244 4.51 -17.25 -4.16
N ASN A 245 4.68 -17.11 -2.85
CA ASN A 245 3.61 -16.60 -1.97
C ASN A 245 3.32 -15.13 -2.30
N VAL A 246 4.38 -14.32 -2.47
CA VAL A 246 4.29 -12.90 -2.85
C VAL A 246 3.59 -12.74 -4.19
N PHE A 247 3.92 -13.59 -5.17
CA PHE A 247 3.22 -13.56 -6.46
C PHE A 247 1.72 -13.89 -6.31
N GLY A 248 1.39 -14.88 -5.47
CA GLY A 248 0.01 -15.21 -5.15
C GLY A 248 -0.74 -14.09 -4.40
N GLU A 249 -0.05 -13.33 -3.52
CA GLU A 249 -0.59 -12.14 -2.85
C GLU A 249 -0.98 -11.06 -3.85
N PHE A 250 -0.06 -10.77 -4.79
CA PHE A 250 -0.29 -9.79 -5.86
C PHE A 250 -1.52 -10.16 -6.70
N LEU A 251 -1.64 -11.43 -7.11
CA LEU A 251 -2.77 -11.91 -7.90
C LEU A 251 -4.08 -11.88 -7.11
N THR A 252 -4.07 -12.31 -5.85
CA THR A 252 -5.23 -12.25 -4.95
C THR A 252 -5.74 -10.81 -4.78
N LEU A 253 -4.80 -9.86 -4.66
CA LEU A 253 -5.09 -8.44 -4.50
C LEU A 253 -5.71 -7.81 -5.76
N THR A 254 -5.29 -8.22 -6.96
CA THR A 254 -5.58 -7.50 -8.20
C THR A 254 -6.63 -8.18 -9.10
N LEU A 255 -6.75 -9.50 -9.07
CA LEU A 255 -7.70 -10.25 -9.89
C LEU A 255 -9.17 -9.82 -9.74
N PRO A 256 -9.66 -9.41 -8.56
CA PRO A 256 -11.00 -8.82 -8.42
C PRO A 256 -11.28 -7.65 -9.37
N ILE A 257 -10.32 -6.75 -9.57
CA ILE A 257 -10.45 -5.62 -10.48
C ILE A 257 -10.44 -6.09 -11.93
N VAL A 258 -9.62 -7.10 -12.25
CA VAL A 258 -9.60 -7.71 -13.59
C VAL A 258 -10.96 -8.37 -13.88
N PHE A 259 -11.53 -9.09 -12.92
CA PHE A 259 -12.86 -9.69 -13.04
C PHE A 259 -13.98 -8.65 -13.19
N ALA A 260 -13.90 -7.53 -12.47
CA ALA A 260 -14.81 -6.40 -12.67
C ALA A 260 -14.72 -5.87 -14.11
N GLY A 261 -13.51 -5.69 -14.63
CA GLY A 261 -13.27 -5.26 -16.01
C GLY A 261 -13.84 -6.21 -17.06
N LEU A 262 -13.78 -7.52 -16.83
CA LEU A 262 -14.41 -8.54 -17.68
C LEU A 262 -15.94 -8.39 -17.76
N ASN A 263 -16.58 -7.94 -16.68
CA ASN A 263 -18.04 -7.84 -16.60
C ASN A 263 -18.59 -6.50 -17.06
N LEU A 264 -17.83 -5.42 -16.88
CA LEU A 264 -18.32 -4.06 -17.04
C LEU A 264 -17.92 -3.41 -18.37
N ASN A 265 -16.83 -3.87 -19.01
CA ASN A 265 -16.37 -3.27 -20.27
C ASN A 265 -17.29 -3.63 -21.44
N ARG A 266 -17.77 -2.59 -22.15
CA ARG A 266 -18.62 -2.74 -23.35
C ARG A 266 -17.84 -3.13 -24.60
N ASN A 267 -16.57 -2.74 -24.70
CA ASN A 267 -15.73 -3.08 -25.84
C ASN A 267 -15.33 -4.57 -25.78
N LYS A 268 -15.72 -5.34 -26.81
CA LYS A 268 -15.49 -6.79 -26.87
C LYS A 268 -14.01 -7.16 -26.81
N ILE A 269 -13.12 -6.40 -27.44
CA ILE A 269 -11.67 -6.68 -27.44
C ILE A 269 -11.11 -6.48 -26.04
N ILE A 270 -11.42 -5.34 -25.41
CA ILE A 270 -10.99 -5.06 -24.04
C ILE A 270 -11.51 -6.15 -23.09
N ARG A 271 -12.78 -6.53 -23.24
CA ARG A 271 -13.39 -7.61 -22.45
C ARG A 271 -12.67 -8.95 -22.61
N ILE A 272 -12.29 -9.32 -23.84
CA ILE A 272 -11.49 -10.54 -24.10
C ILE A 272 -10.13 -10.44 -23.42
N VAL A 273 -9.44 -9.30 -23.50
CA VAL A 273 -8.16 -9.09 -22.81
C VAL A 273 -8.31 -9.27 -21.30
N TYR A 274 -9.32 -8.66 -20.67
CA TYR A 274 -9.61 -8.89 -19.25
C TYR A 274 -9.89 -10.36 -18.93
N GLY A 275 -10.62 -11.06 -19.80
CA GLY A 275 -10.91 -12.49 -19.65
C GLY A 275 -9.64 -13.34 -19.70
N ILE A 276 -8.77 -13.10 -20.68
CA ILE A 276 -7.47 -13.78 -20.79
C ILE A 276 -6.62 -13.47 -19.56
N THR A 277 -6.48 -12.20 -19.18
CA THR A 277 -5.71 -11.79 -17.99
C THR A 277 -6.24 -12.47 -16.73
N PHE A 278 -7.56 -12.55 -16.56
CA PHE A 278 -8.18 -13.22 -15.41
C PHE A 278 -7.87 -14.72 -15.38
N LEU A 279 -8.03 -15.41 -16.52
CA LEU A 279 -7.75 -16.85 -16.62
C LEU A 279 -6.27 -17.16 -16.40
N LEU A 280 -5.37 -16.37 -16.99
CA LEU A 280 -3.94 -16.51 -16.78
C LEU A 280 -3.58 -16.30 -15.31
N GLY A 281 -4.13 -15.28 -14.66
CA GLY A 281 -3.89 -15.02 -13.24
C GLY A 281 -4.42 -16.13 -12.34
N MET A 282 -5.65 -16.62 -12.57
CA MET A 282 -6.21 -17.77 -11.84
C MET A 282 -5.31 -19.00 -11.96
N PHE A 283 -4.82 -19.28 -13.18
CA PHE A 283 -3.91 -20.40 -13.42
C PHE A 283 -2.55 -20.20 -12.75
N ASN A 284 -1.98 -18.98 -12.79
CA ASN A 284 -0.74 -18.66 -12.09
C ASN A 284 -0.88 -18.84 -10.57
N VAL A 285 -2.01 -18.47 -9.95
CA VAL A 285 -2.23 -18.72 -8.51
C VAL A 285 -2.11 -20.20 -8.18
N LEU A 286 -2.63 -21.09 -9.04
CA LEU A 286 -2.47 -22.53 -8.84
C LEU A 286 -0.99 -22.96 -8.93
N LEU A 287 -0.27 -22.44 -9.92
CA LEU A 287 1.15 -22.74 -10.15
C LEU A 287 2.11 -22.15 -9.10
N THR A 288 1.66 -21.20 -8.27
CA THR A 288 2.45 -20.72 -7.12
C THR A 288 2.54 -21.76 -5.99
N PHE A 289 1.60 -22.72 -5.94
CA PHE A 289 1.40 -23.64 -4.82
C PHE A 289 1.24 -22.93 -3.44
N SER A 290 0.84 -21.66 -3.46
CA SER A 290 0.53 -20.87 -2.26
C SER A 290 -0.89 -21.18 -1.79
N ARG A 291 -1.00 -22.01 -0.75
CA ARG A 291 -2.27 -22.36 -0.09
C ARG A 291 -3.06 -21.14 0.37
N GLY A 292 -2.34 -20.17 0.95
CA GLY A 292 -2.93 -18.92 1.42
C GLY A 292 -3.57 -18.13 0.28
N SER A 293 -2.89 -18.03 -0.86
CA SER A 293 -3.41 -17.33 -2.04
C SER A 293 -4.56 -18.06 -2.70
N MET A 294 -4.49 -19.39 -2.82
CA MET A 294 -5.59 -20.21 -3.37
C MET A 294 -6.87 -20.03 -2.55
N LEU A 295 -6.78 -20.15 -1.23
CA LEU A 295 -7.94 -20.01 -0.33
C LEU A 295 -8.47 -18.58 -0.30
N ALA A 296 -7.58 -17.58 -0.17
CA ALA A 296 -7.97 -16.19 -0.14
C ALA A 296 -8.66 -15.75 -1.45
N LEU A 297 -8.11 -16.16 -2.60
CA LEU A 297 -8.73 -15.87 -3.90
C LEU A 297 -10.09 -16.55 -4.05
N LEU A 298 -10.24 -17.81 -3.59
CA LEU A 298 -11.53 -18.49 -3.60
C LEU A 298 -12.57 -17.70 -2.78
N ILE A 299 -12.24 -17.30 -1.55
CA ILE A 299 -13.13 -16.52 -0.68
C ILE A 299 -13.53 -15.21 -1.38
N VAL A 300 -12.57 -14.50 -1.95
CA VAL A 300 -12.80 -13.24 -2.66
C VAL A 300 -13.69 -13.41 -3.88
N MET A 301 -13.46 -14.44 -4.69
CA MET A 301 -14.29 -14.72 -5.86
C MET A 301 -15.71 -15.12 -5.47
N VAL A 302 -15.89 -15.90 -4.39
CA VAL A 302 -17.21 -16.21 -3.82
C VAL A 302 -17.91 -14.91 -3.41
N LEU A 303 -17.24 -14.00 -2.69
CA LEU A 303 -17.82 -12.73 -2.28
C LEU A 303 -18.29 -11.91 -3.50
N ILE A 304 -17.46 -11.76 -4.54
CA ILE A 304 -17.85 -11.00 -5.73
C ILE A 304 -19.01 -11.67 -6.47
N VAL A 305 -18.98 -12.98 -6.68
CA VAL A 305 -20.05 -13.71 -7.37
C VAL A 305 -21.37 -13.61 -6.59
N VAL A 306 -21.34 -13.77 -5.26
CA VAL A 306 -22.56 -13.74 -4.43
C VAL A 306 -23.17 -12.33 -4.35
N PHE A 307 -22.33 -11.30 -4.21
CA PHE A 307 -22.81 -9.93 -3.99
C PHE A 307 -22.96 -9.10 -5.27
N LYS A 308 -22.27 -9.44 -6.37
CA LYS A 308 -22.27 -8.64 -7.61
C LYS A 308 -22.68 -9.40 -8.87
N ASP A 309 -22.25 -10.64 -9.07
CA ASP A 309 -22.52 -11.38 -10.31
C ASP A 309 -23.06 -12.81 -10.05
N ARG A 310 -24.24 -12.91 -9.42
CA ARG A 310 -24.86 -14.21 -9.06
C ARG A 310 -25.07 -15.15 -10.25
N LYS A 311 -25.11 -14.61 -11.47
CA LYS A 311 -25.15 -15.37 -12.73
C LYS A 311 -23.99 -16.37 -12.88
N TYR A 312 -22.83 -16.14 -12.22
CA TYR A 312 -21.71 -17.08 -12.23
C TYR A 312 -21.72 -18.07 -11.08
N LEU A 313 -22.72 -18.03 -10.18
CA LEU A 313 -22.78 -18.98 -9.06
C LEU A 313 -22.85 -20.45 -9.52
N PRO A 314 -23.64 -20.82 -10.55
CA PRO A 314 -23.62 -22.19 -11.07
C PRO A 314 -22.25 -22.59 -11.62
N LEU A 315 -21.56 -21.67 -12.32
CA LEU A 315 -20.22 -21.91 -12.85
C LEU A 315 -19.21 -22.11 -11.72
N LEU A 316 -19.25 -21.30 -10.67
CA LEU A 316 -18.37 -21.42 -9.51
C LEU A 316 -18.58 -22.76 -8.78
N VAL A 317 -19.83 -23.17 -8.57
CA VAL A 317 -20.16 -24.47 -7.97
C VAL A 317 -19.67 -25.61 -8.86
N LEU A 318 -19.91 -25.54 -10.17
CA LEU A 318 -19.43 -26.53 -11.13
C LEU A 318 -17.90 -26.64 -11.12
N MET A 319 -17.19 -25.51 -11.12
CA MET A 319 -15.73 -25.49 -11.05
C MET A 319 -15.22 -26.16 -9.77
N LEU A 320 -15.84 -25.90 -8.61
CA LEU A 320 -15.47 -26.55 -7.35
C LEU A 320 -15.71 -28.06 -7.39
N LEU A 321 -16.86 -28.51 -7.89
CA LEU A 321 -17.20 -29.94 -7.99
C LEU A 321 -16.31 -30.70 -8.97
N VAL A 322 -15.94 -30.07 -10.08
CA VAL A 322 -15.14 -30.69 -11.14
C VAL A 322 -13.63 -30.56 -10.87
N SER A 323 -13.20 -29.59 -10.06
CA SER A 323 -11.78 -29.35 -9.75
C SER A 323 -10.99 -30.60 -9.31
N PRO A 324 -11.51 -31.53 -8.49
CA PRO A 324 -10.77 -32.74 -8.11
C PRO A 324 -10.51 -33.71 -9.27
N LEU A 325 -11.26 -33.59 -10.37
CA LEU A 325 -11.13 -34.44 -11.56
C LEU A 325 -10.14 -33.87 -12.59
N ILE A 326 -9.91 -32.56 -12.58
CA ILE A 326 -9.10 -31.85 -13.58
C ILE A 326 -7.72 -31.46 -13.01
N LEU A 327 -7.65 -31.11 -11.72
CA LEU A 327 -6.41 -30.65 -11.12
C LEU A 327 -5.41 -31.79 -10.95
N PRO A 328 -4.10 -31.55 -11.19
CA PRO A 328 -3.05 -32.50 -10.86
C PRO A 328 -3.09 -32.91 -9.38
N SER A 329 -2.73 -34.16 -9.07
CA SER A 329 -2.71 -34.69 -7.71
C SER A 329 -1.89 -33.84 -6.75
N SER A 330 -0.75 -33.29 -7.19
CA SER A 330 0.10 -32.40 -6.39
C SER A 330 -0.63 -31.13 -5.93
N ILE A 331 -1.51 -30.56 -6.77
CA ILE A 331 -2.31 -29.39 -6.40
C ILE A 331 -3.41 -29.79 -5.40
N ILE A 332 -4.05 -30.95 -5.63
CA ILE A 332 -5.09 -31.47 -4.74
C ILE A 332 -4.50 -31.75 -3.36
N GLU A 333 -3.37 -32.45 -3.27
CA GLU A 333 -2.64 -32.72 -2.03
C GLU A 333 -2.27 -31.41 -1.32
N ARG A 334 -1.77 -30.42 -2.08
CA ARG A 334 -1.47 -29.10 -1.53
C ARG A 334 -2.70 -28.42 -0.94
N ILE A 335 -3.87 -28.50 -1.58
CA ILE A 335 -5.13 -27.96 -1.05
C ILE A 335 -5.58 -28.74 0.19
N LEU A 336 -5.49 -30.08 0.18
CA LEU A 336 -5.90 -30.91 1.32
C LEU A 336 -5.08 -30.64 2.58
N THR A 337 -3.79 -30.30 2.43
CA THR A 337 -2.94 -29.93 3.58
C THR A 337 -3.43 -28.69 4.36
N ILE A 338 -4.31 -27.87 3.76
CA ILE A 338 -4.97 -26.74 4.45
C ILE A 338 -5.81 -27.26 5.64
N PHE A 339 -6.41 -28.44 5.51
CA PHE A 339 -7.35 -29.00 6.49
C PHE A 339 -6.71 -30.04 7.42
N GLN A 340 -5.65 -30.71 6.96
CA GLN A 340 -5.02 -31.81 7.70
C GLN A 340 -4.05 -31.32 8.79
N GLY A 341 -3.48 -30.12 8.63
CA GLY A 341 -2.43 -29.61 9.53
C GLY A 341 -1.15 -30.46 9.48
N GLY A 342 -0.09 -30.01 10.14
CA GLY A 342 1.10 -30.84 10.39
C GLY A 342 2.16 -30.92 9.29
N ASP A 343 2.08 -30.10 8.23
CA ASP A 343 3.22 -29.95 7.30
C ASP A 343 4.34 -29.09 7.91
N THR A 344 5.56 -29.22 7.38
CA THR A 344 6.76 -28.53 7.87
C THR A 344 6.57 -27.01 7.95
N SER A 345 5.84 -26.43 6.99
CA SER A 345 5.54 -24.99 6.98
C SER A 345 4.59 -24.57 8.11
N THR A 346 3.63 -25.41 8.50
CA THR A 346 2.70 -25.10 9.59
C THR A 346 3.40 -25.22 10.95
N SER A 347 4.19 -26.26 11.17
CA SER A 347 4.94 -26.42 12.42
C SER A 347 5.98 -25.31 12.62
N TYR A 348 6.64 -24.89 11.54
CA TYR A 348 7.54 -23.73 11.54
C TYR A 348 6.83 -22.41 11.93
N ARG A 349 5.60 -22.18 11.45
CA ARG A 349 4.84 -20.97 11.81
C ARG A 349 4.34 -20.99 13.24
N VAL A 350 4.01 -22.16 13.80
CA VAL A 350 3.58 -22.28 15.19
C VAL A 350 4.66 -21.80 16.15
N SER A 351 5.92 -22.19 15.95
CA SER A 351 7.02 -21.71 16.80
C SER A 351 7.23 -20.19 16.69
N ILE A 352 7.09 -19.63 15.48
CA ILE A 352 7.16 -18.18 15.25
C ILE A 352 6.02 -17.44 15.94
N TYR A 353 4.80 -17.98 15.89
CA TYR A 353 3.65 -17.36 16.56
C TYR A 353 3.79 -17.40 18.08
N MET A 354 4.32 -18.48 18.66
CA MET A 354 4.63 -18.53 20.09
C MET A 354 5.65 -17.46 20.48
N ALA A 355 6.78 -17.38 19.76
CA ALA A 355 7.80 -16.35 19.97
C ALA A 355 7.24 -14.93 19.83
N SER A 356 6.42 -14.71 18.80
CA SER A 356 5.75 -13.44 18.52
C SER A 356 4.78 -13.05 19.63
N TYR A 357 4.07 -14.02 20.21
CA TYR A 357 3.13 -13.78 21.31
C TYR A 357 3.86 -13.42 22.61
N ASP A 358 5.00 -14.05 22.90
CA ASP A 358 5.79 -13.69 24.08
C ASP A 358 6.44 -12.31 23.95
N MET A 359 6.97 -11.99 22.76
CA MET A 359 7.42 -10.62 22.44
C MET A 359 6.28 -9.61 22.61
N LEU A 360 5.06 -9.96 22.17
CA LEU A 360 3.90 -9.10 22.31
C LEU A 360 3.52 -8.87 23.77
N LYS A 361 3.57 -9.88 24.65
CA LYS A 361 3.24 -9.74 26.08
C LYS A 361 4.12 -8.71 26.78
N GLU A 362 5.39 -8.62 26.39
CA GLU A 362 6.35 -7.67 26.97
C GLU A 362 6.17 -6.26 26.40
N HIS A 363 5.69 -6.14 25.16
CA HIS A 363 5.64 -4.87 24.41
C HIS A 363 4.24 -4.50 23.87
N VAL A 364 3.16 -4.86 24.59
CA VAL A 364 1.77 -4.71 24.11
C VAL A 364 1.43 -3.29 23.63
N PHE A 365 1.81 -2.27 24.40
CA PHE A 365 1.37 -0.88 24.18
C PHE A 365 2.28 -0.09 23.25
N THR A 366 3.59 -0.15 23.49
CA THR A 366 4.60 0.62 22.74
C THR A 366 5.05 -0.08 21.47
N GLY A 367 4.93 -1.42 21.43
CA GLY A 367 5.64 -2.23 20.47
C GLY A 367 7.15 -2.25 20.75
N VAL A 368 7.87 -2.96 19.88
CA VAL A 368 9.33 -3.07 19.89
C VAL A 368 10.02 -2.10 18.93
N GLY A 369 9.25 -1.29 18.20
CA GLY A 369 9.73 -0.37 17.17
C GLY A 369 9.75 -0.98 15.76
N LEU A 370 9.56 -0.12 14.76
CA LEU A 370 9.52 -0.51 13.35
C LEU A 370 10.87 -1.09 12.90
N GLY A 371 10.86 -2.30 12.36
CA GLY A 371 12.04 -3.02 11.87
C GLY A 371 12.80 -3.80 12.95
N ASN A 372 12.36 -3.77 14.21
CA ASN A 372 13.05 -4.42 15.32
C ASN A 372 12.68 -5.89 15.52
N PHE A 373 11.58 -6.37 14.94
CA PHE A 373 11.15 -7.76 15.12
C PHE A 373 12.28 -8.76 14.85
N LYS A 374 12.94 -8.65 13.69
CA LYS A 374 14.02 -9.57 13.27
C LYS A 374 15.25 -9.52 14.19
N VAL A 375 15.46 -8.41 14.88
CA VAL A 375 16.60 -8.22 15.79
C VAL A 375 16.33 -8.92 17.10
N LEU A 376 15.11 -8.78 17.62
CA LEU A 376 14.70 -9.33 18.90
C LEU A 376 14.24 -10.79 18.80
N TYR A 377 13.84 -11.26 17.62
CA TYR A 377 13.26 -12.58 17.43
C TYR A 377 14.10 -13.72 18.04
N ASN A 378 15.43 -13.66 17.92
CA ASN A 378 16.33 -14.70 18.46
C ASN A 378 16.25 -14.83 19.99
N ALA A 379 15.88 -13.77 20.71
CA ALA A 379 15.70 -13.83 22.17
C ALA A 379 14.43 -14.59 22.58
N TYR A 380 13.43 -14.66 21.69
CA TYR A 380 12.14 -15.33 21.92
C TYR A 380 12.03 -16.66 21.16
N ALA A 381 13.04 -17.03 20.36
CA ALA A 381 12.94 -18.15 19.44
C ALA A 381 12.90 -19.49 20.18
N TYR A 382 11.84 -20.26 19.94
CA TYR A 382 11.66 -21.62 20.47
C TYR A 382 12.49 -22.68 19.73
N THR A 383 13.02 -22.33 18.56
CA THR A 383 13.81 -23.20 17.69
C THR A 383 15.02 -22.42 17.19
N SER A 384 16.08 -23.10 16.75
CA SER A 384 17.25 -22.46 16.13
C SER A 384 16.96 -21.79 14.79
N ALA A 385 15.76 -21.97 14.24
CA ALA A 385 15.33 -21.35 12.99
C ALA A 385 15.13 -19.84 13.17
N LYS A 386 15.76 -19.05 12.30
CA LYS A 386 15.63 -17.59 12.26
C LYS A 386 14.39 -17.20 11.47
N SER A 387 13.62 -16.25 11.99
CA SER A 387 12.53 -15.61 11.24
C SER A 387 12.76 -14.10 11.14
N PHE A 388 12.43 -13.53 9.98
CA PHE A 388 12.51 -12.09 9.73
C PHE A 388 11.19 -11.36 9.97
N HIS A 389 10.09 -12.09 10.15
CA HIS A 389 8.76 -11.54 10.39
C HIS A 389 7.83 -12.53 11.08
N ALA A 390 6.76 -12.03 11.67
CA ALA A 390 5.81 -12.84 12.43
C ALA A 390 4.98 -13.82 11.58
N HIS A 391 5.07 -13.81 10.23
CA HIS A 391 4.18 -14.55 9.31
C HIS A 391 2.68 -14.31 9.58
N ASN A 392 2.37 -13.14 10.12
CA ASN A 392 1.03 -12.61 10.28
C ASN A 392 1.17 -11.09 10.31
N THR A 393 0.57 -10.42 9.33
CA THR A 393 0.71 -8.97 9.13
C THR A 393 0.10 -8.17 10.25
N ILE A 394 -1.05 -8.59 10.76
CA ILE A 394 -1.73 -7.90 11.86
C ILE A 394 -0.90 -8.03 13.14
N LEU A 395 -0.38 -9.23 13.41
CA LEU A 395 0.50 -9.49 14.54
C LEU A 395 1.81 -8.69 14.42
N MET A 396 2.39 -8.62 13.22
CA MET A 396 3.59 -7.82 12.95
C MET A 396 3.35 -6.32 13.21
N ILE A 397 2.24 -5.77 12.70
CA ILE A 397 1.85 -4.37 12.95
C ILE A 397 1.72 -4.11 14.46
N TRP A 398 1.10 -5.03 15.20
CA TRP A 398 0.96 -4.89 16.64
C TRP A 398 2.31 -4.96 17.37
N ILE A 399 3.15 -5.94 17.03
CA ILE A 399 4.46 -6.09 17.68
C ILE A 399 5.35 -4.88 17.41
N GLU A 400 5.44 -4.40 16.18
CA GLU A 400 6.36 -3.31 15.84
C GLU A 400 5.83 -1.93 16.24
N LEU A 401 4.53 -1.66 16.10
CA LEU A 401 3.95 -0.32 16.32
C LEU A 401 3.18 -0.20 17.64
N GLY A 402 2.99 -1.30 18.36
CA GLY A 402 2.19 -1.36 19.57
C GLY A 402 0.69 -1.25 19.30
N PHE A 403 -0.08 -1.35 20.39
CA PHE A 403 -1.54 -1.31 20.35
C PHE A 403 -2.09 -0.06 19.65
N MET A 404 -1.47 1.11 19.88
CA MET A 404 -1.93 2.36 19.28
C MET A 404 -1.66 2.42 17.77
N GLY A 405 -0.54 1.86 17.30
CA GLY A 405 -0.26 1.75 15.87
C GLY A 405 -1.23 0.80 15.16
N LEU A 406 -1.59 -0.32 15.80
CA LEU A 406 -2.62 -1.22 15.32
C LEU A 406 -3.98 -0.52 15.22
N LEU A 407 -4.39 0.23 16.26
CA LEU A 407 -5.64 0.99 16.24
C LEU A 407 -5.66 2.05 15.13
N ALA A 408 -4.55 2.74 14.89
CA ALA A 408 -4.44 3.72 13.80
C ALA A 408 -4.65 3.05 12.43
N TRP A 409 -4.07 1.87 12.22
CA TRP A 409 -4.28 1.09 11.00
C TRP A 409 -5.73 0.61 10.86
N ILE A 410 -6.32 0.05 11.93
CA ILE A 410 -7.72 -0.39 11.95
C ILE A 410 -8.66 0.78 11.63
N TYR A 411 -8.42 1.95 12.21
CA TYR A 411 -9.23 3.14 11.95
C TYR A 411 -9.13 3.60 10.49
N MET A 412 -7.93 3.59 9.90
CA MET A 412 -7.73 3.88 8.48
C MET A 412 -8.51 2.90 7.59
N MET A 413 -8.42 1.59 7.87
CA MET A 413 -9.17 0.58 7.13
C MET A 413 -10.69 0.73 7.32
N PHE A 414 -11.16 1.02 8.53
CA PHE A 414 -12.58 1.25 8.82
C PHE A 414 -13.15 2.42 8.02
N VAL A 415 -12.45 3.54 7.99
CA VAL A 415 -12.81 4.72 7.19
C VAL A 415 -12.91 4.35 5.72
N TRP A 416 -11.91 3.65 5.19
CA TRP A 416 -11.88 3.23 3.80
C TRP A 416 -13.04 2.28 3.44
N ILE A 417 -13.30 1.28 4.28
CA ILE A 417 -14.43 0.35 4.12
C ILE A 417 -15.75 1.12 4.13
N ARG A 418 -15.97 2.01 5.10
CA ARG A 418 -17.19 2.83 5.17
C ARG A 418 -17.42 3.63 3.89
N GLU A 419 -16.35 4.19 3.32
CA GLU A 419 -16.43 4.95 2.07
C GLU A 419 -16.82 4.06 0.88
N ILE A 420 -16.28 2.85 0.78
CA ILE A 420 -16.69 1.89 -0.25
C ILE A 420 -18.14 1.47 -0.07
N PHE A 421 -18.55 1.01 1.12
CA PHE A 421 -19.90 0.51 1.36
C PHE A 421 -20.98 1.59 1.20
N SER A 422 -20.66 2.84 1.47
CA SER A 422 -21.58 3.95 1.18
C SER A 422 -21.76 4.22 -0.32
N SER A 423 -20.77 3.91 -1.18
CA SER A 423 -20.97 3.94 -2.65
C SER A 423 -21.83 2.78 -3.16
N GLN A 424 -21.94 1.68 -2.42
CA GLN A 424 -22.74 0.51 -2.81
C GLN A 424 -24.25 0.78 -2.83
N LYS A 425 -24.69 1.91 -2.27
CA LYS A 425 -26.07 2.39 -2.35
C LYS A 425 -26.42 2.98 -3.73
N ILE A 426 -25.43 3.15 -4.59
CA ILE A 426 -25.53 3.71 -5.93
C ILE A 426 -25.30 2.58 -6.93
N ASP A 427 -26.23 2.41 -7.85
CA ASP A 427 -26.07 1.47 -8.97
C ASP A 427 -25.21 2.13 -10.05
N SER A 428 -23.90 1.87 -9.99
CA SER A 428 -22.93 2.43 -10.93
C SER A 428 -21.79 1.44 -11.16
N THR A 429 -21.26 1.43 -12.38
CA THR A 429 -20.02 0.72 -12.74
C THR A 429 -18.89 0.99 -11.75
N TRP A 430 -18.78 2.23 -11.27
CA TRP A 430 -17.76 2.64 -10.32
C TRP A 430 -17.97 2.06 -8.92
N SER A 431 -19.22 1.86 -8.51
CA SER A 431 -19.58 1.16 -7.28
C SER A 431 -19.16 -0.31 -7.34
N TYR A 432 -19.29 -0.96 -8.50
CA TYR A 432 -18.74 -2.31 -8.70
C TYR A 432 -17.20 -2.31 -8.52
N TYR A 433 -16.47 -1.43 -9.21
CA TYR A 433 -15.02 -1.36 -9.06
C TYR A 433 -14.59 -1.06 -7.62
N ALA A 434 -15.36 -0.27 -6.86
CA ALA A 434 -15.12 -0.04 -5.44
C ALA A 434 -15.20 -1.34 -4.63
N PHE A 435 -16.21 -2.17 -4.90
CA PHE A 435 -16.38 -3.47 -4.25
C PHE A 435 -15.29 -4.47 -4.66
N ALA A 436 -14.84 -4.43 -5.91
CA ALA A 436 -13.73 -5.26 -6.38
C ALA A 436 -12.40 -4.86 -5.70
N ALA A 437 -12.13 -3.57 -5.52
CA ALA A 437 -10.99 -3.09 -4.73
C ALA A 437 -11.09 -3.54 -3.27
N PHE A 438 -12.28 -3.44 -2.66
CA PHE A 438 -12.56 -4.00 -1.34
C PHE A 438 -12.20 -5.48 -1.25
N ALA A 439 -12.74 -6.28 -2.16
CA ALA A 439 -12.56 -7.72 -2.15
C ALA A 439 -11.07 -8.10 -2.30
N GLY A 440 -10.31 -7.42 -3.17
CA GLY A 440 -8.87 -7.65 -3.33
C GLY A 440 -8.05 -7.34 -2.08
N VAL A 441 -8.25 -6.16 -1.48
CA VAL A 441 -7.53 -5.77 -0.25
C VAL A 441 -7.88 -6.70 0.91
N MET A 442 -9.16 -7.07 1.06
CA MET A 442 -9.58 -8.01 2.09
C MET A 442 -9.02 -9.41 1.86
N GLY A 443 -8.97 -9.89 0.61
CA GLY A 443 -8.33 -11.17 0.27
C GLY A 443 -6.84 -11.18 0.61
N CYS A 444 -6.13 -10.14 0.22
CA CYS A 444 -4.71 -9.99 0.56
C CYS A 444 -4.51 -9.89 2.09
N THR A 445 -5.40 -9.22 2.81
CA THR A 445 -5.38 -9.16 4.28
C THR A 445 -5.65 -10.53 4.93
N LEU A 446 -6.58 -11.31 4.38
CA LEU A 446 -6.86 -12.69 4.83
C LEU A 446 -5.63 -13.58 4.61
N GLN A 447 -4.95 -13.46 3.47
CA GLN A 447 -3.66 -14.10 3.27
C GLN A 447 -2.62 -13.58 4.27
N GLY A 448 -2.66 -12.30 4.61
CA GLY A 448 -1.86 -11.68 5.66
C GLY A 448 -2.09 -12.22 7.08
N MET A 449 -3.09 -13.08 7.31
CA MET A 449 -3.22 -13.81 8.57
C MET A 449 -2.26 -15.02 8.66
N VAL A 450 -1.80 -15.52 7.51
CA VAL A 450 -0.91 -16.68 7.41
C VAL A 450 0.46 -16.34 6.79
N ASP A 451 0.66 -15.09 6.36
CA ASP A 451 1.97 -14.57 5.96
C ASP A 451 2.12 -13.08 6.31
N HIS A 452 3.34 -12.55 6.29
CA HIS A 452 3.56 -11.11 6.48
C HIS A 452 3.62 -10.37 5.15
N ILE A 453 2.49 -9.98 4.56
CA ILE A 453 2.40 -9.41 3.20
C ILE A 453 3.16 -8.08 3.00
N TRP A 454 3.53 -7.37 4.06
CA TRP A 454 4.20 -6.06 3.96
C TRP A 454 5.73 -6.13 4.03
N HIS A 455 6.31 -7.32 4.14
CA HIS A 455 7.76 -7.51 3.98
C HIS A 455 8.21 -7.24 2.53
N ASN A 456 7.33 -7.49 1.56
CA ASN A 456 7.56 -7.20 0.16
C ASN A 456 6.96 -5.84 -0.21
N TYR A 457 7.81 -4.92 -0.65
CA TYR A 457 7.40 -3.54 -0.92
C TYR A 457 6.59 -3.38 -2.20
N ASP A 458 6.64 -4.33 -3.14
CA ASP A 458 5.77 -4.33 -4.33
C ASP A 458 4.32 -4.62 -3.90
N ILE A 459 4.12 -5.61 -3.02
CA ILE A 459 2.81 -5.90 -2.44
C ILE A 459 2.32 -4.74 -1.60
N LEU A 460 3.18 -4.13 -0.79
CA LEU A 460 2.83 -2.94 -0.01
C LEU A 460 2.35 -1.79 -0.92
N PHE A 461 3.07 -1.53 -2.01
CA PHE A 461 2.71 -0.51 -3.00
C PHE A 461 1.34 -0.80 -3.62
N PHE A 462 1.13 -2.01 -4.14
CA PHE A 462 -0.15 -2.36 -4.76
C PHE A 462 -1.29 -2.43 -3.73
N TYR A 463 -1.03 -2.86 -2.50
CA TYR A 463 -2.02 -2.93 -1.43
C TYR A 463 -2.60 -1.54 -1.18
N PHE A 464 -1.72 -0.56 -0.96
CA PHE A 464 -2.15 0.82 -0.75
C PHE A 464 -2.67 1.48 -2.03
N LEU A 465 -2.13 1.15 -3.22
CA LEU A 465 -2.69 1.60 -4.49
C LEU A 465 -4.15 1.15 -4.68
N MET A 466 -4.48 -0.09 -4.29
CA MET A 466 -5.85 -0.62 -4.34
C MET A 466 -6.76 0.05 -3.30
N VAL A 467 -6.21 0.41 -2.13
CA VAL A 467 -6.91 1.27 -1.16
C VAL A 467 -7.23 2.64 -1.78
N ALA A 468 -6.26 3.29 -2.43
CA ALA A 468 -6.49 4.54 -3.15
C ALA A 468 -7.52 4.38 -4.28
N LEU A 469 -7.41 3.33 -5.10
CA LEU A 469 -8.33 3.06 -6.19
C LEU A 469 -9.77 2.95 -5.66
N GLY A 470 -10.00 2.14 -4.61
CA GLY A 470 -11.32 1.98 -3.99
C GLY A 470 -11.93 3.31 -3.53
N PHE A 471 -11.10 4.22 -3.00
CA PHE A 471 -11.53 5.55 -2.60
C PHE A 471 -11.83 6.47 -3.81
N ILE A 472 -10.99 6.42 -4.86
CA ILE A 472 -11.18 7.18 -6.11
C ILE A 472 -12.52 6.80 -6.74
N VAL A 473 -12.75 5.50 -6.99
CA VAL A 473 -13.95 5.04 -7.69
C VAL A 473 -15.22 5.17 -6.84
N SER A 474 -15.12 5.02 -5.51
CA SER A 474 -16.24 5.33 -4.61
C SER A 474 -16.66 6.80 -4.69
N ASN A 475 -15.69 7.73 -4.74
CA ASN A 475 -15.99 9.15 -4.88
C ASN A 475 -16.58 9.51 -6.23
N ILE A 476 -16.09 8.90 -7.30
CA ILE A 476 -16.65 9.08 -8.65
C ILE A 476 -18.11 8.59 -8.68
N ALA A 477 -18.38 7.40 -8.15
CA ALA A 477 -19.75 6.86 -8.06
C ALA A 477 -20.71 7.84 -7.34
N LYS A 478 -20.29 8.41 -6.21
CA LYS A 478 -21.06 9.41 -5.45
C LYS A 478 -21.11 10.80 -6.10
N GLY A 479 -20.20 11.10 -7.02
CA GLY A 479 -20.20 12.34 -7.79
C GLY A 479 -21.32 12.34 -8.82
N GLN A 480 -21.48 11.23 -9.54
CA GLN A 480 -22.49 11.05 -10.59
C GLN A 480 -23.93 11.34 -10.08
N THR A 481 -24.26 10.93 -8.86
CA THR A 481 -25.60 11.17 -8.27
C THR A 481 -25.87 12.62 -7.87
N ASN A 482 -24.83 13.43 -7.69
CA ASN A 482 -24.98 14.83 -7.29
C ASN A 482 -25.11 15.77 -8.50
N ASP A 483 -24.68 15.35 -9.68
CA ASP A 483 -24.82 16.12 -10.92
C ASP A 483 -26.17 15.84 -11.62
N GLU A 484 -26.91 14.80 -11.20
CA GLU A 484 -28.26 14.44 -11.68
C GLU A 484 -29.42 15.03 -10.84
N LYS A 485 -29.11 15.81 -9.79
CA LYS A 485 -30.08 16.52 -8.94
C LYS A 485 -29.84 18.02 -9.02
#